data_AF-A0A1W9GR39-F1
#
_entry.id   AF-A0A1W9GR39-F1
#
_cell.length_a   1.000
_cell.length_b   1.000
_cell.length_c   1.000
_cell.angle_alpha   90.00
_cell.angle_beta   90.00
_cell.angle_gamma   90.00
#
_symmetry.space_group_name_H-M   'P 1'
#
loop_
_entity.id
_entity.type
_entity.pdbx_description
1 polymer ?
#
loop_
_entity_poly.entity_id
_entity_poly.type
_entity_poly.pdbx_seq_one_letter_code
_entity_poly.pdbx_strand_id
1 'polypeptide(L)'
;MKETTKGLTISTSVISAPVRRGSNRLSPNHLLELITRLCIFKAERWGRRALFYERHRDYFPRLSAGRFVNRCRELEARYRRLSQIMFLIPAEDRFVPIRALSLSKL
;
A
#
# COMPACT_ATOMS: atom_id res chain seq x y z
N MET A 1 35.42 -27.60 -35.75
CA MET A 1 34.77 -26.71 -34.76
C MET A 1 33.59 -27.46 -34.16
N LYS A 2 33.58 -27.67 -32.85
CA LYS A 2 32.55 -28.47 -32.16
C LYS A 2 31.38 -27.55 -31.81
N GLU A 3 30.25 -27.73 -32.50
CA GLU A 3 29.00 -27.07 -32.15
C GLU A 3 28.49 -27.67 -30.84
N THR A 4 28.37 -26.83 -29.81
CA THR A 4 27.85 -27.20 -28.50
C THR A 4 26.40 -26.72 -28.42
N THR A 5 25.47 -27.54 -28.92
CA THR A 5 24.04 -27.35 -28.75
C THR A 5 23.69 -27.68 -27.29
N LYS A 6 23.80 -26.69 -26.40
CA LYS A 6 23.23 -26.77 -25.05
C LYS A 6 21.71 -26.68 -25.20
N GLY A 7 21.08 -27.84 -25.37
CA GLY A 7 19.63 -28.00 -25.27
C GLY A 7 19.18 -27.59 -23.87
N LEU A 8 18.72 -26.35 -23.74
CA LEU A 8 18.02 -25.87 -22.56
C LEU A 8 16.58 -26.39 -22.64
N THR A 9 16.37 -27.63 -22.21
CA THR A 9 15.04 -28.16 -21.93
C THR A 9 14.49 -27.43 -20.72
N ILE A 10 13.76 -26.34 -20.97
CA ILE A 10 12.99 -25.63 -19.95
C ILE A 10 11.89 -26.61 -19.51
N SER A 11 12.11 -27.27 -18.37
CA SER A 11 11.14 -28.13 -17.72
C SER A 11 9.85 -27.34 -17.48
N THR A 12 8.81 -27.67 -18.24
CA THR A 12 7.43 -27.18 -18.08
C THR A 12 6.77 -27.79 -16.82
N SER A 13 7.46 -27.74 -15.68
CA SER A 13 7.01 -28.30 -14.41
C SER A 13 6.96 -27.21 -13.34
N VAL A 14 6.26 -26.13 -13.64
CA VAL A 14 5.66 -25.28 -12.60
C VAL A 14 4.19 -25.15 -12.97
N ILE A 15 3.44 -26.17 -12.55
CA ILE A 15 1.98 -26.23 -12.59
C ILE A 15 1.47 -24.94 -11.93
N SER A 16 1.02 -23.98 -12.74
CA SER A 16 0.28 -22.84 -12.24
C SER A 16 -1.07 -23.37 -11.77
N ALA A 17 -1.24 -23.42 -10.44
CA ALA A 17 -2.46 -23.87 -9.81
C ALA A 17 -3.69 -23.18 -10.45
N PRO A 18 -4.83 -23.88 -10.58
CA PRO A 18 -6.04 -23.24 -11.10
C PRO A 18 -6.40 -22.08 -10.19
N VAL A 19 -6.27 -20.86 -10.72
CA VAL A 19 -6.77 -19.64 -10.08
C VAL A 19 -8.27 -19.84 -9.94
N ARG A 20 -8.71 -20.27 -8.74
CA ARG A 20 -10.12 -20.24 -8.37
C ARG A 20 -10.55 -18.80 -8.54
N ARG A 21 -11.27 -18.55 -9.64
CA ARG A 21 -11.95 -17.29 -9.92
C ARG A 21 -13.15 -17.20 -8.97
N GLY A 22 -12.86 -17.19 -7.66
CA GLY A 22 -13.81 -16.80 -6.65
C GLY A 22 -14.26 -15.38 -6.99
N SER A 23 -15.56 -15.12 -6.88
CA SER A 23 -16.12 -13.81 -7.15
C SER A 23 -15.26 -12.75 -6.44
N ASN A 24 -14.54 -11.92 -7.22
CA ASN A 24 -13.74 -10.78 -6.76
C ASN A 24 -14.68 -9.65 -6.29
N ARG A 25 -15.64 -9.95 -5.41
CA ARG A 25 -16.35 -8.91 -4.69
C ARG A 25 -15.39 -8.38 -3.64
N LEU A 26 -14.66 -7.33 -4.04
CA LEU A 26 -13.92 -6.50 -3.11
C LEU A 26 -14.89 -6.06 -2.01
N SER A 27 -14.49 -6.25 -0.75
CA SER A 27 -15.22 -5.72 0.40
C SER A 27 -15.56 -4.24 0.14
N PRO A 28 -16.74 -3.73 0.54
CA PRO A 28 -17.06 -2.30 0.46
C PRO A 28 -15.97 -1.42 1.09
N ASN A 29 -15.22 -1.97 2.06
CA ASN A 29 -14.11 -1.34 2.75
C ASN A 29 -12.76 -1.46 2.05
N HIS A 30 -12.65 -2.16 0.91
CA HIS A 30 -11.36 -2.50 0.32
C HIS A 30 -10.53 -1.27 -0.09
N LEU A 31 -11.20 -0.23 -0.60
CA LEU A 31 -10.54 1.03 -0.97
C LEU A 31 -10.05 1.77 0.28
N LEU A 32 -10.88 1.86 1.31
CA LEU A 32 -10.54 2.50 2.58
C LEU A 32 -9.38 1.78 3.28
N GLU A 33 -9.40 0.45 3.26
CA GLU A 33 -8.34 -0.41 3.77
C GLU A 33 -7.03 -0.19 2.99
N LEU A 34 -7.10 -0.11 1.67
CA LEU A 34 -5.93 0.16 0.82
C LEU A 34 -5.33 1.54 1.08
N ILE A 35 -6.16 2.59 1.20
CA ILE A 35 -5.68 3.93 1.56
C ILE A 35 -5.07 3.91 2.96
N THR A 36 -5.71 3.25 3.92
CA THR A 36 -5.19 3.12 5.29
C THR A 36 -3.80 2.49 5.30
N ARG A 37 -3.62 1.36 4.59
CA ARG A 37 -2.31 0.69 4.44
C ARG A 37 -1.29 1.61 3.76
N LEU A 38 -1.69 2.38 2.75
CA LEU A 38 -0.82 3.34 2.08
C LEU A 38 -0.40 4.48 3.02
N CYS A 39 -1.31 4.99 3.84
CA CYS A 39 -1.01 6.00 4.86
C CYS A 39 0.00 5.47 5.90
N ILE A 40 -0.19 4.24 6.39
CA ILE A 40 0.75 3.59 7.31
C ILE A 40 2.13 3.45 6.65
N PHE A 41 2.19 2.93 5.43
CA PHE A 41 3.44 2.79 4.68
C PHE A 41 4.16 4.13 4.50
N LYS A 42 3.42 5.20 4.17
CA LYS A 42 3.99 6.56 4.04
C LYS A 42 4.51 7.06 5.39
N ALA A 43 3.76 6.86 6.48
CA ALA A 43 4.20 7.26 7.82
C ALA A 43 5.52 6.57 8.20
N GLU A 44 5.60 5.25 8.03
CA GLU A 44 6.82 4.48 8.30
C GLU A 44 8.01 4.96 7.48
N ARG A 45 7.81 5.24 6.20
CA ARG A 45 8.86 5.75 5.33
C ARG A 45 9.43 7.08 5.84
N TRP A 46 8.56 7.98 6.30
CA TRP A 46 8.98 9.26 6.88
C TRP A 46 9.70 9.06 8.22
N GLY A 47 9.23 8.17 9.08
CA GLY A 47 9.88 7.83 10.34
C GLY A 47 11.27 7.22 10.16
N ARG A 48 11.42 6.26 9.23
CA ARG A 48 12.73 5.67 8.87
C ARG A 48 13.69 6.72 8.33
N ARG A 49 13.19 7.65 7.50
CA ARG A 49 14.00 8.74 6.95
C ARG A 49 14.46 9.72 8.03
N ALA A 50 13.58 10.10 8.96
CA ALA A 50 13.95 10.94 10.11
C ALA A 50 15.04 10.25 10.95
N LEU A 51 14.82 8.99 11.33
CA LEU A 51 15.76 8.19 12.11
C LEU A 51 17.12 8.04 11.42
N PHE A 52 17.15 7.88 10.10
CA PHE A 52 18.38 7.82 9.33
C PHE A 52 19.22 9.09 9.50
N TYR A 53 18.62 10.27 9.33
CA TYR A 53 19.35 11.53 9.47
C TYR A 53 19.71 11.87 10.91
N GLU A 54 18.90 11.46 11.88
CA GLU A 54 19.24 11.56 13.31
C GLU A 54 20.48 10.69 13.63
N ARG A 55 20.53 9.46 13.12
CA ARG A 55 21.64 8.53 13.34
C ARG A 55 22.93 8.96 12.63
N HIS A 56 22.81 9.50 11.44
CA HIS A 56 23.95 9.97 10.64
C HIS A 56 24.12 11.49 10.73
N ARG A 57 23.88 12.06 11.92
CA ARG A 57 23.92 13.50 12.16
C ARG A 57 25.27 14.11 11.76
N ASP A 58 26.36 13.42 12.06
CA ASP A 58 27.72 13.91 11.83
C ASP A 58 28.08 13.97 10.34
N TYR A 59 27.49 13.11 9.53
CA TYR A 59 27.64 13.11 8.07
C TYR A 59 26.80 14.19 7.39
N PHE A 60 25.64 14.53 7.97
CA PHE A 60 24.67 15.45 7.37
C PHE A 60 24.19 16.54 8.34
N PRO A 61 25.09 17.37 8.90
CA PRO A 61 24.79 18.28 10.00
C PRO A 61 23.69 19.31 9.64
N ARG A 62 23.62 19.75 8.38
CA ARG A 62 22.58 20.70 7.91
C ARG A 62 21.18 20.09 7.85
N LEU A 63 21.08 18.81 7.49
CA LEU A 63 19.79 18.12 7.34
C LEU A 63 19.30 17.60 8.69
N SER A 64 20.21 17.10 9.53
CA SER A 64 19.92 16.50 10.84
C SER A 64 19.63 17.53 11.94
N ALA A 65 20.33 18.67 11.94
CA ALA A 65 20.10 19.76 12.90
C ALA A 65 19.00 20.75 12.45
N GLY A 66 18.41 20.53 11.27
CA GLY A 66 17.50 21.47 10.63
C GLY A 66 16.01 21.13 10.77
N ARG A 67 15.17 21.99 10.17
CA ARG A 67 13.69 21.80 10.09
C ARG A 67 13.28 20.54 9.32
N PHE A 68 14.20 19.90 8.61
CA PHE A 68 13.92 18.76 7.76
C PHE A 68 13.51 17.51 8.55
N VAL A 69 14.28 17.13 9.58
CA VAL A 69 13.94 15.98 10.45
C VAL A 69 12.61 16.23 11.14
N ASN A 70 12.41 17.44 11.69
CA ASN A 70 11.15 17.83 12.33
C ASN A 70 9.96 17.71 11.36
N ARG A 71 10.08 18.19 10.12
CA ARG A 71 9.05 18.00 9.09
C ARG A 71 8.79 16.54 8.76
N CYS A 72 9.83 15.69 8.72
CA CYS A 72 9.66 14.26 8.50
C CYS A 72 8.86 13.62 9.66
N ARG A 73 9.15 13.99 10.91
CA ARG A 73 8.39 13.54 12.09
C ARG A 73 6.96 14.05 12.10
N GLU A 74 6.73 15.31 11.72
CA GLU A 74 5.38 15.86 11.55
C GLU A 74 4.58 15.10 10.47
N LEU A 75 5.21 14.78 9.34
CA LEU A 75 4.58 13.99 8.28
C LEU A 75 4.26 12.57 8.76
N GLU A 76 5.19 11.91 9.44
CA GLU A 76 4.94 10.61 10.08
C GLU A 76 3.69 10.66 10.97
N ALA A 77 3.61 11.64 11.87
CA ALA A 77 2.48 11.81 12.77
C ALA A 77 1.17 12.09 12.03
N ARG A 78 1.18 12.96 11.01
CA ARG A 78 -0.01 13.27 10.21
C ARG A 78 -0.53 12.05 9.45
N TYR A 79 0.36 11.29 8.79
CA TYR A 79 -0.05 10.10 8.05
C TYR A 79 -0.56 8.98 8.99
N ARG A 80 0.04 8.80 10.18
CA ARG A 80 -0.50 7.89 11.21
C ARG A 80 -1.89 8.32 11.67
N ARG A 81 -2.08 9.59 11.98
CA ARG A 81 -3.39 10.12 12.38
C ARG A 81 -4.44 9.91 11.30
N LEU A 82 -4.07 10.14 10.03
CA LEU A 82 -4.96 9.92 8.89
C LEU A 82 -5.36 8.44 8.77
N SER A 83 -4.41 7.50 8.92
CA SER A 83 -4.74 6.07 8.94
C SER A 83 -5.67 5.67 10.09
N GLN A 84 -5.51 6.27 11.27
CA GLN A 84 -6.38 6.00 12.42
C GLN A 84 -7.80 6.49 12.15
N ILE A 85 -7.95 7.71 11.60
CA ILE A 85 -9.27 8.25 11.24
C ILE A 85 -9.93 7.36 10.18
N MET A 86 -9.20 6.96 9.14
CA MET A 86 -9.75 6.12 8.08
C MET A 86 -10.19 4.74 8.56
N PHE A 87 -9.48 4.15 9.53
CA PHE A 87 -9.89 2.87 10.13
C PHE A 87 -11.17 3.00 10.97
N LEU A 88 -11.44 4.18 11.51
CA LEU A 88 -12.59 4.46 12.38
C LEU A 88 -13.86 4.86 11.62
N ILE A 89 -13.79 5.13 10.32
CA ILE A 89 -14.97 5.44 9.51
C ILE A 89 -15.73 4.13 9.31
N PRO A 90 -16.93 3.96 9.91
CA PRO A 90 -17.74 2.79 9.64
C PRO A 90 -18.15 2.84 8.16
N ALA A 91 -18.08 1.71 7.46
CA ALA A 91 -18.79 1.56 6.20
C ALA A 91 -20.28 1.59 6.49
N GLU A 92 -20.85 2.79 6.54
CA GLU A 92 -22.29 2.94 6.53
C GLU A 92 -22.79 2.50 5.15
N ASP A 93 -23.56 1.40 5.12
CA ASP A 93 -24.24 0.88 3.92
C ASP A 93 -25.16 1.92 3.24
N ARG A 94 -25.39 3.08 3.87
CA ARG A 94 -26.19 4.19 3.36
C ARG A 94 -25.56 4.93 2.18
N PHE A 95 -24.27 4.71 1.89
CA PHE A 95 -23.58 5.35 0.76
C PHE A 95 -23.55 4.51 -0.52
N VAL A 96 -24.17 3.32 -0.54
CA VAL A 96 -24.47 2.64 -1.79
C VAL A 96 -25.60 3.42 -2.48
N PRO A 97 -25.40 3.98 -3.69
CA PRO A 97 -26.51 4.62 -4.38
C PRO A 97 -27.61 3.59 -4.61
N ILE A 98 -28.73 3.74 -3.89
CA ILE A 98 -29.99 3.01 -4.09
C ILE A 98 -30.59 3.49 -5.41
N ARG A 99 -29.94 3.20 -6.55
CA ARG A 99 -30.47 3.44 -7.89
C ARG A 99 -29.93 2.41 -8.88
N ALA A 100 -30.40 1.18 -8.73
CA ALA A 100 -30.49 0.23 -9.84
C ALA A 100 -31.63 -0.80 -9.67
N LEU A 101 -32.35 -0.80 -8.54
CA LEU A 101 -33.60 -1.54 -8.38
C LEU A 101 -34.80 -0.62 -8.68
N SER A 102 -34.88 -0.08 -9.90
CA SER A 102 -36.15 0.48 -10.39
C SER A 102 -36.20 0.54 -11.91
N LEU A 103 -36.08 -0.61 -12.57
CA LEU A 103 -36.80 -0.84 -13.82
C LEU A 103 -37.37 -2.26 -13.80
N SER A 104 -38.33 -2.47 -12.91
CA SER A 104 -39.42 -3.40 -13.14
C SER A 104 -40.51 -2.66 -13.94
N LYS A 105 -40.67 -3.00 -15.21
CA LYS A 105 -41.95 -3.02 -15.95
C LYS A 105 -41.83 -4.26 -16.84
N LEU A 106 -42.53 -5.32 -16.45
CA LEU A 106 -43.80 -5.76 -17.05
C LEU A 106 -43.59 -6.19 -18.50
#